data_AF-A0A6N1DUU7-F1
#
_entry.id   AF-A0A6N1DUU7-F1
#
_cell.length_a   1.000
_cell.length_b   1.000
_cell.length_c   1.000
_cell.angle_alpha   90.00
_cell.angle_beta   90.00
_cell.angle_gamma   90.00
#
_symmetry.space_group_name_H-M   'P 1'
#
loop_
_entity.id
_entity.type
_entity.pdbx_description
1 polymer ?
#
loop_
_entity_poly.entity_id
_entity_poly.type
_entity_poly.pdbx_seq_one_letter_code
_entity_poly.pdbx_strand_id
1 'polypeptide(L)'
;MFNQNWNEKYKNIKTTEELWKHEKKDFRIYFILYAVAITLLSLIWFTWFIIILAAKDQYLSLVAETTKDMKQPGNPIDYYKAELIQQTFYAISLIAMNVSYIMSIFKSYKNKNFKYISSWVQLIYYALAIWKVIGFIVSITQNSFVGMGNNYLSIISLVFNILSLLIFMVIIFFLHGKLNKIQRAFKYIEYVKTMEEYQKAFMENIRSNNPFGPSTFNADPASNEEKNKESKTQSTKTDDYLNSENYKKIIELPREQLNDIAKKLNVFGYEEMEKEELAKLIYNITKK
;
A
#
# COMPACT_ATOMS: atom_id res chain seq x y z
N MET A 1 -8.90 -20.27 5.95
CA MET A 1 -9.56 -20.60 4.65
C MET A 1 -10.21 -19.33 4.08
N PHE A 2 -9.44 -18.53 3.33
CA PHE A 2 -9.96 -17.30 2.72
C PHE A 2 -10.55 -17.63 1.33
N ASN A 3 -11.89 -17.56 1.29
CA ASN A 3 -12.81 -17.80 0.18
C ASN A 3 -12.23 -17.69 -1.25
N GLN A 4 -11.96 -18.85 -1.88
CA GLN A 4 -11.57 -19.02 -3.30
C GLN A 4 -12.63 -18.47 -4.27
N ASN A 5 -13.90 -18.45 -3.86
CA ASN A 5 -15.04 -18.13 -4.75
C ASN A 5 -15.04 -16.69 -5.29
N TRP A 6 -14.39 -15.74 -4.60
CA TRP A 6 -14.32 -14.37 -5.11
C TRP A 6 -13.39 -14.26 -6.32
N ASN A 7 -12.30 -15.02 -6.32
CA ASN A 7 -11.42 -15.09 -7.48
C ASN A 7 -12.12 -15.77 -8.66
N GLU A 8 -12.99 -16.75 -8.42
CA GLU A 8 -13.65 -17.47 -9.52
C GLU A 8 -14.66 -16.61 -10.29
N LYS A 9 -15.52 -15.86 -9.60
CA LYS A 9 -16.57 -15.05 -10.28
C LYS A 9 -16.00 -13.97 -11.20
N TYR A 10 -14.83 -13.42 -10.88
CA TYR A 10 -14.23 -12.30 -11.61
C TYR A 10 -12.93 -12.68 -12.35
N LYS A 11 -12.55 -13.96 -12.35
CA LYS A 11 -11.26 -14.44 -12.90
C LYS A 11 -11.06 -14.08 -14.37
N ASN A 12 -12.14 -14.08 -15.13
CA ASN A 12 -12.11 -13.95 -16.58
C ASN A 12 -12.26 -12.49 -17.05
N ILE A 13 -12.44 -11.55 -16.13
CA ILE A 13 -12.61 -10.14 -16.47
C ILE A 13 -11.23 -9.53 -16.74
N LYS A 14 -11.03 -9.00 -17.96
CA LYS A 14 -9.74 -8.45 -18.40
C LYS A 14 -9.69 -6.92 -18.42
N THR A 15 -10.84 -6.25 -18.33
CA THR A 15 -10.94 -4.79 -18.49
C THR A 15 -11.61 -4.11 -17.30
N THR A 16 -11.27 -2.84 -17.08
CA THR A 16 -11.82 -2.04 -15.97
C THR A 16 -13.32 -1.79 -16.21
N GLU A 17 -13.70 -1.60 -17.47
CA GLU A 17 -15.06 -1.33 -17.92
C GLU A 17 -15.99 -2.51 -17.67
N GLU A 18 -15.52 -3.74 -17.92
CA GLU A 18 -16.26 -4.97 -17.59
C GLU A 18 -16.41 -5.13 -16.08
N LEU A 19 -15.33 -4.91 -15.31
CA LEU A 19 -15.40 -5.00 -13.85
C LEU A 19 -16.37 -3.97 -13.28
N TRP A 20 -16.40 -2.76 -13.85
CA TRP A 20 -17.30 -1.69 -13.44
C TRP A 20 -18.79 -2.01 -13.66
N LYS A 21 -19.14 -2.92 -14.59
CA LYS A 21 -20.55 -3.35 -14.76
C LYS A 21 -21.13 -4.00 -13.49
N HIS A 22 -20.27 -4.56 -12.64
CA HIS A 22 -20.64 -5.17 -11.36
C HIS A 22 -20.78 -4.16 -10.22
N GLU A 23 -20.42 -2.89 -10.43
CA GLU A 23 -20.34 -1.88 -9.38
C GLU A 23 -21.64 -1.76 -8.57
N LYS A 24 -22.77 -1.50 -9.25
CA LYS A 24 -24.06 -1.25 -8.61
C LYS A 24 -24.54 -2.41 -7.75
N LYS A 25 -24.38 -3.63 -8.26
CA LYS A 25 -24.95 -4.85 -7.69
C LYS A 25 -24.07 -5.45 -6.60
N ASP A 26 -22.76 -5.49 -6.85
CA ASP A 26 -21.83 -6.26 -6.02
C ASP A 26 -20.93 -5.37 -5.16
N PHE A 27 -20.59 -4.15 -5.59
CA PHE A 27 -19.49 -3.39 -4.97
C PHE A 27 -19.96 -2.19 -4.15
N ARG A 28 -20.93 -1.42 -4.66
CA ARG A 28 -21.42 -0.16 -4.10
C ARG A 28 -21.73 -0.23 -2.61
N ILE A 29 -22.46 -1.27 -2.22
CA ILE A 29 -22.95 -1.44 -0.85
C ILE A 29 -21.81 -1.46 0.16
N TYR A 30 -20.68 -2.08 -0.17
CA TYR A 30 -19.54 -2.17 0.74
C TYR A 30 -18.86 -0.81 0.94
N PHE A 31 -18.73 0.01 -0.11
CA PHE A 31 -18.14 1.35 0.00
C PHE A 31 -19.05 2.30 0.77
N ILE A 32 -20.37 2.24 0.54
CA ILE A 32 -21.35 3.06 1.26
C ILE A 32 -21.41 2.63 2.73
N LEU A 33 -21.52 1.33 3.02
CA LEU A 33 -21.53 0.83 4.40
C LEU A 33 -20.25 1.20 5.15
N TYR A 34 -19.10 1.17 4.48
CA TYR A 34 -17.85 1.62 5.09
C TYR A 34 -17.86 3.11 5.37
N ALA A 35 -18.30 3.95 4.42
CA ALA A 35 -18.44 5.40 4.62
C ALA A 35 -19.38 5.71 5.80
N VAL A 36 -20.51 5.02 5.89
CA VAL A 36 -21.46 5.14 7.01
C VAL A 36 -20.82 4.71 8.31
N ALA A 37 -20.13 3.56 8.35
CA ALA A 37 -19.48 3.06 9.57
C ALA A 37 -18.41 4.02 10.10
N ILE A 38 -17.54 4.55 9.23
CA ILE A 38 -16.53 5.53 9.67
C ILE A 38 -17.17 6.86 10.06
N THR A 39 -18.27 7.29 9.41
CA THR A 39 -19.01 8.51 9.79
C THR A 39 -19.63 8.36 11.17
N LEU A 40 -20.28 7.23 11.45
CA LEU A 40 -20.83 6.93 12.78
C LEU A 40 -19.73 6.91 13.86
N LEU A 41 -18.56 6.33 13.57
CA LEU A 41 -17.42 6.40 14.48
C LEU A 41 -16.99 7.85 14.73
N SER A 42 -16.84 8.67 13.69
CA SER A 42 -16.49 10.08 13.86
C SER A 42 -17.52 10.83 14.71
N LEU A 43 -18.81 10.57 14.52
CA LEU A 43 -19.87 11.17 15.32
C LEU A 43 -19.79 10.76 16.80
N ILE A 44 -19.60 9.46 17.08
CA ILE A 44 -19.43 8.96 18.46
C ILE A 44 -18.27 9.68 19.15
N TRP A 45 -17.10 9.76 18.50
CA TRP A 45 -15.93 10.42 19.09
C TRP A 45 -16.09 11.93 19.22
N PHE A 46 -16.76 12.57 18.27
CA PHE A 46 -17.05 14.00 18.34
C PHE A 46 -18.05 14.32 19.47
N THR A 47 -19.08 13.50 19.64
CA THR A 47 -20.02 13.64 20.77
C THR A 47 -19.32 13.42 22.10
N TRP A 48 -18.44 12.42 22.20
CA TRP A 48 -17.63 12.21 23.41
C TRP A 48 -16.75 13.42 23.75
N PHE A 49 -16.11 14.01 22.74
CA PHE A 49 -15.35 15.25 22.90
C PHE A 49 -16.20 16.40 23.45
N ILE A 50 -17.41 16.62 22.90
CA ILE A 50 -18.34 17.64 23.40
C ILE A 50 -18.73 17.37 24.86
N ILE A 51 -19.00 16.11 25.22
CA ILE A 51 -19.36 15.74 26.60
C ILE A 51 -18.22 16.06 27.57
N ILE A 52 -16.97 15.70 27.24
CA ILE A 52 -15.82 16.04 28.09
C ILE A 52 -15.70 17.57 28.26
N LEU A 53 -15.89 18.32 27.18
CA LEU A 53 -15.80 19.78 27.21
C LEU A 53 -16.90 20.41 28.08
N ALA A 54 -18.12 19.88 27.98
CA ALA A 54 -19.29 20.38 28.72
C ALA A 54 -19.31 19.94 30.19
N ALA A 55 -18.80 18.74 30.49
CA ALA A 55 -18.80 18.14 31.83
C ALA A 55 -17.42 18.22 32.52
N LYS A 56 -16.73 19.36 32.34
CA LYS A 56 -15.36 19.58 32.84
C LYS A 56 -15.23 19.28 34.33
N ASP A 57 -16.10 19.85 35.18
CA ASP A 57 -15.96 19.73 36.63
C ASP A 57 -16.20 18.29 37.10
N GLN A 58 -17.13 17.59 36.47
CA GLN A 58 -17.42 16.18 36.73
C GLN A 58 -16.26 15.29 36.27
N TYR A 59 -15.64 15.61 35.13
CA TYR A 59 -14.44 14.93 34.67
C TYR A 59 -13.27 15.14 35.64
N LEU A 60 -13.03 16.38 36.09
CA LEU A 60 -11.99 16.68 37.07
C LEU A 60 -12.19 15.92 38.38
N SER A 61 -13.44 15.83 38.84
CA SER A 61 -13.82 15.07 40.04
C SER A 61 -13.56 13.57 39.86
N LEU A 62 -13.91 13.02 38.69
CA LEU A 62 -13.64 11.62 38.34
C LEU A 62 -12.13 11.33 38.33
N VAL A 63 -11.33 12.21 37.72
CA VAL A 63 -9.87 12.05 37.72
C VAL A 63 -9.33 12.13 39.15
N ALA A 64 -9.73 13.12 39.93
CA ALA A 64 -9.28 13.26 41.32
C ALA A 64 -9.62 12.02 42.17
N GLU A 65 -10.79 11.43 41.97
CA GLU A 65 -11.20 10.21 42.67
C GLU A 65 -10.41 8.98 42.21
N THR A 66 -10.17 8.83 40.90
CA THR A 66 -9.45 7.67 40.35
C THR A 66 -7.94 7.71 40.62
N THR A 67 -7.37 8.88 40.87
CA THR A 67 -5.93 9.03 41.16
C THR A 67 -5.61 9.14 42.66
N LYS A 68 -6.61 9.22 43.54
CA LYS A 68 -6.42 9.44 44.99
C LYS A 68 -5.52 8.41 45.68
N ASP A 69 -5.57 7.16 45.22
CA ASP A 69 -4.83 6.03 45.82
C ASP A 69 -3.46 5.79 45.13
N MET A 70 -3.09 6.62 44.15
CA MET A 70 -1.80 6.52 43.48
C MET A 70 -0.68 7.09 44.36
N LYS A 71 0.51 6.48 44.32
CA LYS A 71 1.68 6.93 45.11
C LYS A 71 2.08 8.39 44.85
N GLN A 72 1.79 8.90 43.66
CA GLN A 72 2.00 10.29 43.26
C GLN A 72 0.79 10.75 42.45
N PRO A 73 -0.25 11.32 43.10
CA PRO A 73 -1.41 11.82 42.37
C PRO A 73 -1.00 13.05 41.56
N GLY A 74 -1.11 12.97 40.24
CA GLY A 74 -0.93 14.14 39.37
C GLY A 74 -2.09 15.14 39.55
N ASN A 75 -1.87 16.38 39.12
CA ASN A 75 -2.92 17.41 39.15
C ASN A 75 -4.06 17.04 38.17
N PRO A 76 -5.33 16.90 38.62
CA PRO A 76 -6.47 16.58 37.75
C PRO A 76 -6.62 17.50 36.53
N ILE A 77 -6.22 18.78 36.67
CA ILE A 77 -6.26 19.76 35.58
C ILE A 77 -5.32 19.39 34.44
N ASP A 78 -4.15 18.82 34.76
CA ASP A 78 -3.17 18.44 33.74
C ASP A 78 -3.65 17.21 32.96
N TYR A 79 -4.28 16.24 33.63
CA TYR A 79 -4.95 15.12 32.96
C TYR A 79 -6.10 15.59 32.05
N TYR A 80 -6.91 16.55 32.50
CA TYR A 80 -7.99 17.12 31.68
C TYR A 80 -7.45 17.82 30.44
N LYS A 81 -6.38 18.62 30.57
CA LYS A 81 -5.73 19.27 29.41
C LYS A 81 -5.17 18.24 28.44
N ALA A 82 -4.47 17.23 28.94
CA ALA A 82 -3.93 16.16 28.12
C ALA A 82 -5.03 15.42 27.36
N GLU A 83 -6.12 15.06 28.06
CA GLU A 83 -7.29 14.42 27.46
C GLU A 83 -7.93 15.30 26.38
N LEU A 84 -8.14 16.59 26.66
CA LEU A 84 -8.70 17.53 25.66
C LEU A 84 -7.82 17.63 24.41
N ILE A 85 -6.50 17.74 24.56
CA ILE A 85 -5.57 17.81 23.43
C ILE A 85 -5.66 16.51 22.62
N GLN A 86 -5.62 15.36 23.30
CA GLN A 86 -5.72 14.06 22.65
C GLN A 86 -7.05 13.90 21.90
N GLN A 87 -8.18 14.22 22.53
CA GLN A 87 -9.51 14.11 21.93
C GLN A 87 -9.70 15.11 20.78
N THR A 88 -9.15 16.31 20.88
CA THR A 88 -9.16 17.31 19.80
C THR A 88 -8.41 16.78 18.58
N PHE A 89 -7.19 16.30 18.78
CA PHE A 89 -6.38 15.73 17.69
C PHE A 89 -7.07 14.51 17.07
N TYR A 90 -7.65 13.64 17.90
CA TYR A 90 -8.37 12.46 17.45
C TYR A 90 -9.61 12.82 16.62
N ALA A 91 -10.44 13.75 17.09
CA ALA A 91 -11.64 14.20 16.39
C ALA A 91 -11.31 14.84 15.03
N ILE A 92 -10.33 15.75 14.99
CA ILE A 92 -9.87 16.39 13.74
C ILE A 92 -9.33 15.34 12.77
N SER A 93 -8.52 14.40 13.26
CA SER A 93 -7.96 13.32 12.43
C SER A 93 -9.06 12.45 11.83
N LEU A 94 -10.05 12.04 12.63
CA LEU A 94 -11.16 11.22 12.13
C LEU A 94 -11.99 11.96 11.08
N ILE A 95 -12.29 13.24 11.29
CA ILE A 95 -13.01 14.08 10.30
C ILE A 95 -12.20 14.19 9.01
N ALA A 96 -10.92 14.52 9.08
CA ALA A 96 -10.04 14.65 7.93
C ALA A 96 -9.97 13.32 7.13
N MET A 97 -9.86 12.20 7.82
CA MET A 97 -9.88 10.87 7.21
C MET A 97 -11.22 10.54 6.56
N ASN A 98 -12.34 10.94 7.18
CA ASN A 98 -13.68 10.75 6.63
C ASN A 98 -13.85 11.51 5.31
N VAL A 99 -13.51 12.81 5.33
CA VAL A 99 -13.53 13.68 4.14
C VAL A 99 -12.64 13.10 3.05
N SER A 100 -11.41 12.69 3.39
CA SER A 100 -10.48 12.07 2.44
C SER A 100 -11.05 10.78 1.82
N TYR A 101 -11.69 9.93 2.62
CA TYR A 101 -12.35 8.72 2.12
C TYR A 101 -13.50 9.05 1.16
N ILE A 102 -14.38 9.97 1.54
CA ILE A 102 -15.52 10.39 0.72
C ILE A 102 -15.04 11.00 -0.61
N MET A 103 -14.04 11.88 -0.58
CA MET A 103 -13.41 12.43 -1.79
C MET A 103 -12.83 11.32 -2.67
N SER A 104 -12.22 10.29 -2.07
CA SER A 104 -11.68 9.15 -2.82
C SER A 104 -12.78 8.30 -3.47
N ILE A 105 -13.96 8.20 -2.84
CA ILE A 105 -15.16 7.59 -3.44
C ILE A 105 -15.61 8.40 -4.65
N PHE A 106 -15.79 9.72 -4.50
CA PHE A 106 -16.18 10.59 -5.62
C PHE A 106 -15.20 10.48 -6.80
N LYS A 107 -13.89 10.49 -6.51
CA LYS A 107 -12.85 10.29 -7.53
C LYS A 107 -12.98 8.94 -8.21
N SER A 108 -13.29 7.87 -7.46
CA SER A 108 -13.46 6.53 -8.02
C SER A 108 -14.66 6.42 -8.95
N TYR A 109 -15.79 7.04 -8.59
CA TYR A 109 -16.97 7.10 -9.46
C TYR A 109 -16.74 7.94 -10.71
N LYS A 110 -16.07 9.09 -10.58
CA LYS A 110 -15.72 9.94 -11.72
C LYS A 110 -14.88 9.19 -12.76
N ASN A 111 -13.94 8.37 -12.30
CA ASN A 111 -13.04 7.60 -13.16
C ASN A 111 -13.53 6.17 -13.46
N LYS A 112 -14.71 5.77 -12.98
CA LYS A 112 -15.25 4.40 -13.08
C LYS A 112 -14.23 3.31 -12.66
N ASN A 113 -13.46 3.58 -11.61
CA ASN A 113 -12.40 2.69 -11.15
C ASN A 113 -12.17 2.83 -9.63
N PHE A 114 -12.31 1.73 -8.88
CA PHE A 114 -12.14 1.73 -7.42
C PHE A 114 -10.68 1.72 -6.93
N LYS A 115 -9.68 1.72 -7.82
CA LYS A 115 -8.28 1.87 -7.42
C LYS A 115 -8.00 3.19 -6.69
N TYR A 116 -8.80 4.21 -6.97
CA TYR A 116 -8.61 5.58 -6.46
C TYR A 116 -9.16 5.76 -5.04
N ILE A 117 -9.84 4.75 -4.49
CA ILE A 117 -10.26 4.76 -3.10
C ILE A 117 -9.00 4.73 -2.22
N SER A 118 -8.96 5.59 -1.19
CA SER A 118 -7.78 5.75 -0.35
C SER A 118 -7.50 4.50 0.49
N SER A 119 -6.51 3.70 0.07
CA SER A 119 -6.07 2.51 0.81
C SER A 119 -5.43 2.86 2.15
N TRP A 120 -4.77 4.03 2.25
CA TRP A 120 -4.17 4.50 3.50
C TRP A 120 -5.24 4.73 4.57
N VAL A 121 -6.36 5.37 4.22
CA VAL A 121 -7.45 5.60 5.16
C VAL A 121 -8.01 4.27 5.68
N GLN A 122 -8.16 3.28 4.80
CA GLN A 122 -8.59 1.93 5.21
C GLN A 122 -7.59 1.24 6.14
N LEU A 123 -6.29 1.40 5.86
CA LEU A 123 -5.23 0.83 6.69
C LEU A 123 -5.21 1.44 8.09
N ILE A 124 -5.31 2.77 8.22
CA ILE A 124 -5.37 3.41 9.54
C ILE A 124 -6.61 2.96 10.29
N TYR A 125 -7.81 2.97 9.68
CA TYR A 125 -9.02 2.52 10.39
C TYR A 125 -8.92 1.06 10.82
N TYR A 126 -8.29 0.20 10.02
CA TYR A 126 -8.01 -1.17 10.41
C TYR A 126 -7.03 -1.26 11.59
N ALA A 127 -5.96 -0.48 11.58
CA ALA A 127 -5.01 -0.41 12.69
C ALA A 127 -5.65 0.13 13.98
N LEU A 128 -6.46 1.19 13.87
CA LEU A 128 -7.24 1.74 14.98
C LEU A 128 -8.23 0.71 15.54
N ALA A 129 -8.86 -0.08 14.66
CA ALA A 129 -9.78 -1.13 15.07
C ALA A 129 -9.06 -2.22 15.89
N ILE A 130 -7.89 -2.68 15.43
CA ILE A 130 -7.05 -3.62 16.18
C ILE A 130 -6.63 -3.02 17.52
N TRP A 131 -6.13 -1.79 17.51
CA TRP A 131 -5.72 -1.08 18.73
C TRP A 131 -6.88 -0.98 19.73
N LYS A 132 -8.10 -0.73 19.26
CA LYS A 132 -9.29 -0.67 20.10
C LYS A 132 -9.68 -2.01 20.69
N VAL A 133 -9.56 -3.11 19.92
CA VAL A 133 -9.78 -4.47 20.45
C VAL A 133 -8.75 -4.79 21.53
N ILE A 134 -7.47 -4.53 21.28
CA ILE A 134 -6.39 -4.74 22.27
C ILE A 134 -6.64 -3.91 23.52
N GLY A 135 -6.91 -2.60 23.34
CA GLY A 135 -7.19 -1.69 24.45
C GLY A 135 -8.38 -2.16 25.30
N PHE A 136 -9.45 -2.64 24.65
CA PHE A 136 -10.61 -3.18 25.36
C PHE A 136 -10.27 -4.44 26.17
N ILE A 137 -9.50 -5.37 25.60
CA ILE A 137 -9.02 -6.57 26.33
C ILE A 137 -8.18 -6.16 27.55
N VAL A 138 -7.24 -5.23 27.37
CA VAL A 138 -6.42 -4.71 28.46
C VAL A 138 -7.29 -4.09 29.56
N SER A 139 -8.28 -3.26 29.21
CA SER A 139 -9.20 -2.66 30.17
C SER A 139 -10.01 -3.70 30.97
N ILE A 140 -10.40 -4.81 30.35
CA ILE A 140 -11.05 -5.94 31.06
C ILE A 140 -10.07 -6.57 32.04
N THR A 141 -8.86 -6.90 31.58
CA THR A 141 -7.86 -7.62 32.40
C THR A 141 -7.35 -6.82 33.60
N GLN A 142 -7.27 -5.50 33.47
CA GLN A 142 -6.82 -4.61 34.53
C GLN A 142 -7.93 -4.24 35.52
N ASN A 143 -9.12 -4.85 35.41
CA ASN A 143 -10.28 -4.47 36.19
C ASN A 143 -10.57 -2.96 36.13
N SER A 144 -10.22 -2.29 35.01
CA SER A 144 -10.42 -0.85 34.85
C SER A 144 -11.91 -0.45 34.90
N PHE A 145 -12.80 -1.43 34.79
CA PHE A 145 -14.25 -1.28 34.99
C PHE A 145 -14.67 -1.43 36.46
N VAL A 146 -13.90 -2.15 37.28
CA VAL A 146 -14.14 -2.37 38.72
C VAL A 146 -13.60 -1.16 39.47
N GLY A 147 -14.43 -0.13 39.60
CA GLY A 147 -14.02 1.18 40.14
C GLY A 147 -14.63 2.35 39.37
N MET A 148 -15.28 2.08 38.23
CA MET A 148 -16.30 2.96 37.69
C MET A 148 -17.48 2.95 38.66
N GLY A 149 -17.45 3.78 39.70
CA GLY A 149 -18.58 3.96 40.61
C GLY A 149 -19.84 4.38 39.84
N ASN A 150 -20.92 4.74 40.56
CA ASN A 150 -22.16 5.25 39.95
C ASN A 150 -21.99 6.63 39.24
N ASN A 151 -20.78 7.01 38.84
CA ASN A 151 -20.51 8.19 38.05
C ASN A 151 -21.03 8.00 36.62
N TYR A 152 -22.01 8.82 36.25
CA TYR A 152 -22.65 8.77 34.94
C TYR A 152 -21.65 8.95 33.78
N LEU A 153 -20.56 9.73 33.94
CA LEU A 153 -19.55 9.89 32.89
C LEU A 153 -18.80 8.60 32.58
N SER A 154 -18.50 7.79 33.61
CA SER A 154 -17.86 6.48 33.43
C SER A 154 -18.78 5.52 32.68
N ILE A 155 -20.07 5.52 33.01
CA ILE A 155 -21.09 4.72 32.32
C ILE A 155 -21.21 5.15 30.85
N ILE A 156 -21.29 6.46 30.58
CA ILE A 156 -21.32 6.99 29.21
C ILE A 156 -20.05 6.58 28.45
N SER A 157 -18.87 6.74 29.05
CA SER A 157 -17.61 6.34 28.43
C SER A 157 -17.59 4.85 28.07
N LEU A 158 -18.08 3.99 28.97
CA LEU A 158 -18.20 2.56 28.72
C LEU A 158 -19.12 2.26 27.53
N VAL A 159 -20.30 2.89 27.49
CA VAL A 159 -21.27 2.73 26.38
C VAL A 159 -20.65 3.16 25.06
N PHE A 160 -19.97 4.31 25.01
CA PHE A 160 -19.30 4.80 23.81
C PHE A 160 -18.18 3.87 23.36
N ASN A 161 -17.38 3.34 24.30
CA ASN A 161 -16.34 2.37 23.99
C ASN A 161 -16.93 1.08 23.40
N ILE A 162 -17.97 0.51 24.00
CA ILE A 162 -18.65 -0.70 23.49
C ILE A 162 -19.24 -0.45 22.10
N LEU A 163 -19.98 0.65 21.91
CA LEU A 163 -20.54 1.00 20.60
C LEU A 163 -19.44 1.16 19.54
N SER A 164 -18.36 1.86 19.87
CA SER A 164 -17.23 2.02 18.95
C SER A 164 -16.57 0.68 18.60
N LEU A 165 -16.41 -0.21 19.59
CA LEU A 165 -15.85 -1.55 19.41
C LEU A 165 -16.71 -2.38 18.45
N LEU A 166 -18.04 -2.37 18.62
CA LEU A 166 -18.96 -3.08 17.73
C LEU A 166 -18.82 -2.60 16.28
N ILE A 167 -18.73 -1.28 16.06
CA ILE A 167 -18.52 -0.74 14.70
C ILE A 167 -17.16 -1.14 14.15
N PHE A 168 -16.09 -1.10 14.97
CA PHE A 168 -14.77 -1.57 14.56
C PHE A 168 -14.74 -3.06 14.20
N MET A 169 -15.47 -3.90 14.92
CA MET A 169 -15.62 -5.32 14.58
C MET A 169 -16.30 -5.50 13.22
N VAL A 170 -17.34 -4.70 12.92
CA VAL A 170 -17.97 -4.69 11.59
C VAL A 170 -16.96 -4.29 10.50
N ILE A 171 -16.15 -3.26 10.75
CA ILE A 171 -15.11 -2.82 9.83
C ILE A 171 -14.08 -3.93 9.57
N ILE A 172 -13.52 -4.54 10.60
CA ILE A 172 -12.49 -5.58 10.49
C ILE A 172 -13.03 -6.81 9.76
N PHE A 173 -14.11 -7.40 10.27
CA PHE A 173 -14.53 -8.74 9.85
C PHE A 173 -15.36 -8.72 8.57
N PHE A 174 -16.15 -7.68 8.32
CA PHE A 174 -17.10 -7.67 7.20
C PHE A 174 -16.66 -6.76 6.05
N LEU A 175 -16.20 -5.56 6.34
CA LEU A 175 -16.00 -4.54 5.29
C LEU A 175 -14.58 -4.51 4.73
N HIS A 176 -13.55 -4.50 5.58
CA HIS A 176 -12.15 -4.33 5.17
C HIS A 176 -11.71 -5.40 4.16
N GLY A 177 -12.01 -6.67 4.44
CA GLY A 177 -11.68 -7.78 3.55
C GLY A 177 -12.37 -7.69 2.19
N LYS A 178 -13.63 -7.23 2.13
CA LYS A 178 -14.39 -7.09 0.88
C LYS A 178 -13.88 -5.94 0.03
N LEU A 179 -13.65 -4.78 0.66
CA LEU A 179 -13.14 -3.59 -0.01
C LEU A 179 -11.75 -3.82 -0.60
N ASN A 180 -10.83 -4.39 0.19
CA ASN A 180 -9.47 -4.68 -0.29
C ASN A 180 -9.47 -5.63 -1.48
N LYS A 181 -10.34 -6.64 -1.50
CA LYS A 181 -10.48 -7.53 -2.66
C LYS A 181 -10.90 -6.76 -3.90
N ILE A 182 -11.98 -5.98 -3.80
CA ILE A 182 -12.47 -5.16 -4.92
C ILE A 182 -11.35 -4.24 -5.43
N GLN A 183 -10.70 -3.49 -4.55
CA GLN A 183 -9.59 -2.61 -4.93
C GLN A 183 -8.44 -3.35 -5.60
N ARG A 184 -8.05 -4.51 -5.09
CA ARG A 184 -6.96 -5.32 -5.65
C ARG A 184 -7.28 -5.79 -7.06
N ALA A 185 -8.52 -6.17 -7.38
CA ALA A 185 -8.88 -6.49 -8.76
C ALA A 185 -8.75 -5.29 -9.70
N PHE A 186 -9.26 -4.12 -9.31
CA PHE A 186 -9.13 -2.91 -10.11
C PHE A 186 -7.66 -2.52 -10.32
N LYS A 187 -6.83 -2.58 -9.28
CA LYS A 187 -5.38 -2.32 -9.36
C LYS A 187 -4.66 -3.34 -10.24
N TYR A 188 -5.03 -4.63 -10.14
CA TYR A 188 -4.42 -5.70 -10.92
C TYR A 188 -4.71 -5.55 -12.41
N ILE A 189 -5.96 -5.31 -12.79
CA ILE A 189 -6.34 -5.12 -14.21
C ILE A 189 -5.57 -3.96 -14.82
N GLU A 190 -5.46 -2.85 -14.11
CA GLU A 190 -4.70 -1.72 -14.60
C GLU A 190 -3.20 -1.99 -14.67
N TYR A 191 -2.65 -2.65 -13.65
CA TYR A 191 -1.24 -3.06 -13.66
C TYR A 191 -0.92 -3.94 -14.89
N VAL A 192 -1.78 -4.91 -15.21
CA VAL A 192 -1.62 -5.75 -16.41
C VAL A 192 -1.68 -4.90 -17.68
N LYS A 193 -2.67 -4.00 -17.80
CA LYS A 193 -2.80 -3.11 -18.96
C LYS A 193 -1.55 -2.23 -19.15
N THR A 194 -1.08 -1.59 -18.07
CA THR A 194 0.12 -0.76 -18.09
C THR A 194 1.36 -1.59 -18.44
N MET A 195 1.47 -2.82 -17.94
CA MET A 195 2.58 -3.73 -18.28
C MET A 195 2.56 -4.12 -19.76
N GLU A 196 1.39 -4.41 -20.33
CA GLU A 196 1.24 -4.69 -21.77
C GLU A 196 1.62 -3.46 -22.63
N GLU A 197 1.22 -2.26 -22.21
CA GLU A 197 1.61 -1.00 -22.88
C GLU A 197 3.12 -0.78 -22.83
N TYR A 198 3.75 -1.00 -21.66
CA TYR A 198 5.21 -0.94 -21.52
C TYR A 198 5.92 -1.98 -22.39
N GLN A 199 5.43 -3.22 -22.43
CA GLN A 199 6.00 -4.27 -23.28
C GLN A 199 5.88 -3.91 -24.77
N LYS A 200 4.75 -3.37 -25.20
CA LYS A 200 4.56 -2.92 -26.59
C LYS A 200 5.50 -1.78 -26.94
N ALA A 201 5.57 -0.75 -26.09
CA ALA A 201 6.49 0.38 -26.30
C ALA A 201 7.96 -0.06 -26.30
N PHE A 202 8.31 -1.02 -25.44
CA PHE A 202 9.65 -1.61 -25.42
C PHE A 202 9.98 -2.37 -26.71
N MET A 203 9.06 -3.22 -27.18
CA MET A 203 9.21 -3.95 -28.46
C MET A 203 9.25 -3.02 -29.67
N GLU A 204 8.50 -1.91 -29.65
CA GLU A 204 8.52 -0.89 -30.70
C GLU A 204 9.85 -0.12 -30.72
N ASN A 205 10.42 0.19 -29.56
CA ASN A 205 11.76 0.79 -29.46
C ASN A 205 12.87 -0.15 -29.94
N ILE A 206 12.77 -1.46 -29.68
CA ILE A 206 13.69 -2.46 -30.24
C ILE A 206 13.56 -2.52 -31.76
N ARG A 207 12.33 -2.58 -32.28
CA ARG A 207 12.06 -2.68 -33.72
C ARG A 207 12.44 -1.42 -34.50
N SER A 208 12.35 -0.25 -33.89
CA SER A 208 12.75 1.02 -34.50
C SER A 208 14.27 1.23 -34.56
N ASN A 209 15.06 0.21 -34.19
CA ASN A 209 16.52 0.19 -34.31
C ASN A 209 17.17 1.42 -33.65
N ASN A 210 16.58 1.90 -32.56
CA ASN A 210 17.09 3.03 -31.79
C ASN A 210 18.04 2.48 -30.70
N PRO A 211 19.37 2.53 -30.87
CA PRO A 211 20.34 1.97 -29.92
C PRO A 211 20.36 2.69 -28.56
N PHE A 212 19.50 3.70 -28.38
CA PHE A 212 19.33 4.48 -27.15
C PHE A 212 17.99 4.25 -26.44
N GLY A 213 17.27 3.14 -26.72
CA GLY A 213 16.18 2.67 -25.86
C GLY A 213 16.66 2.54 -24.40
N PRO A 214 15.77 2.69 -23.39
CA PRO A 214 16.11 3.13 -22.04
C PRO A 214 17.09 2.19 -21.32
N SER A 215 18.37 2.41 -21.57
CA SER A 215 19.50 2.01 -20.75
C SER A 215 19.57 2.96 -19.54
N THR A 216 18.51 2.98 -18.73
CA THR A 216 18.56 3.60 -17.40
C THR A 216 19.25 2.64 -16.44
N PHE A 217 20.54 2.44 -16.65
CA PHE A 217 21.50 2.04 -15.64
C PHE A 217 22.88 2.60 -16.05
N ASN A 218 22.95 3.92 -16.20
CA ASN A 218 24.21 4.63 -15.97
C ASN A 218 24.50 4.51 -14.46
N ALA A 219 25.08 3.38 -14.08
CA ALA A 219 25.98 3.37 -12.95
C ALA A 219 27.22 4.12 -13.42
N ASP A 220 27.30 5.42 -13.11
CA ASP A 220 28.57 6.14 -13.16
C ASP A 220 29.54 5.40 -12.23
N PRO A 221 30.62 4.77 -12.73
CA PRO A 221 31.75 4.51 -11.88
C PRO A 221 32.40 5.87 -11.68
N ALA A 222 32.31 6.40 -10.46
CA ALA A 222 33.14 7.51 -10.04
C ALA A 222 34.61 7.17 -10.32
N SER A 223 35.17 7.75 -11.38
CA SER A 223 36.62 7.81 -11.59
C SER A 223 37.06 9.26 -11.47
N ASN A 224 37.79 9.53 -10.39
CA ASN A 224 38.99 10.35 -10.45
C ASN A 224 39.67 10.19 -11.82
N GLU A 225 39.89 11.28 -12.57
CA GLU A 225 41.20 11.92 -12.66
C GLU A 225 41.27 13.00 -13.76
N GLU A 226 42.28 13.83 -13.54
CA GLU A 226 42.68 15.05 -14.20
C GLU A 226 42.85 15.02 -15.73
N LYS A 227 42.62 16.20 -16.32
CA LYS A 227 43.36 16.81 -17.45
C LYS A 227 44.31 15.90 -18.24
N ASN A 228 44.04 15.69 -19.53
CA ASN A 228 44.79 16.38 -20.58
C ASN A 228 44.24 16.19 -22.00
N LYS A 229 44.69 17.13 -22.85
CA LYS A 229 44.31 17.44 -24.22
C LYS A 229 44.58 16.36 -25.29
N GLU A 230 43.81 16.57 -26.36
CA GLU A 230 44.19 16.50 -27.80
C GLU A 230 44.03 15.20 -28.60
N SER A 231 43.08 15.33 -29.54
CA SER A 231 43.22 15.08 -30.99
C SER A 231 43.13 13.65 -31.55
N LYS A 232 42.12 13.50 -32.43
CA LYS A 232 42.01 12.63 -33.61
C LYS A 232 42.44 11.16 -33.45
N THR A 233 41.49 10.26 -33.69
CA THR A 233 41.43 9.45 -34.92
C THR A 233 40.20 8.53 -34.88
N GLN A 234 39.42 8.63 -35.94
CA GLN A 234 38.34 7.73 -36.31
C GLN A 234 38.95 6.40 -36.77
N SER A 235 38.70 5.31 -36.04
CA SER A 235 38.96 3.94 -36.50
C SER A 235 38.08 2.94 -35.74
N THR A 236 37.05 2.45 -36.42
CA THR A 236 36.63 1.04 -36.49
C THR A 236 36.84 0.17 -35.24
N LYS A 237 35.91 0.21 -34.28
CA LYS A 237 35.80 -0.80 -33.20
C LYS A 237 34.85 -1.95 -33.58
N THR A 238 35.09 -2.60 -34.71
CA THR A 238 34.24 -3.71 -35.16
C THR A 238 34.94 -5.07 -35.17
N ASP A 239 36.26 -5.16 -34.96
CA ASP A 239 36.99 -6.43 -35.19
C ASP A 239 37.76 -7.00 -33.99
N ASP A 240 37.74 -6.34 -32.83
CA ASP A 240 38.59 -6.75 -31.70
C ASP A 240 38.11 -8.02 -30.95
N TYR A 241 36.90 -8.51 -31.26
CA TYR A 241 36.37 -9.75 -30.66
C TYR A 241 36.71 -11.01 -31.47
N LEU A 242 36.86 -10.90 -32.80
CA LEU A 242 37.12 -12.04 -33.70
C LEU A 242 38.48 -12.71 -33.43
N ASN A 243 39.44 -11.96 -32.90
CA ASN A 243 40.77 -12.48 -32.55
C ASN A 243 40.93 -12.91 -31.09
N SER A 244 39.90 -12.75 -30.25
CA SER A 244 39.99 -13.18 -28.86
C SER A 244 39.85 -14.71 -28.74
N GLU A 245 40.81 -15.34 -28.07
CA GLU A 245 40.85 -16.80 -27.87
C GLU A 245 39.57 -17.30 -27.16
N ASN A 246 39.01 -16.46 -26.28
CA ASN A 246 37.78 -16.75 -25.55
C ASN A 246 36.53 -16.72 -26.45
N TYR A 247 36.44 -15.80 -27.42
CA TYR A 247 35.33 -15.78 -28.36
C TYR A 247 35.35 -17.02 -29.27
N LYS A 248 36.54 -17.42 -29.75
CA LYS A 248 36.73 -18.63 -30.57
C LYS A 248 36.22 -19.89 -29.84
N LYS A 249 36.57 -20.02 -28.56
CA LYS A 249 36.06 -21.12 -27.71
C LYS A 249 34.54 -21.11 -27.56
N ILE A 250 33.90 -19.93 -27.51
CA ILE A 250 32.45 -19.82 -27.37
C ILE A 250 31.74 -20.16 -28.69
N ILE A 251 32.20 -19.65 -29.83
CA ILE A 251 31.53 -19.90 -31.13
C ILE A 251 31.65 -21.37 -31.60
N GLU A 252 32.68 -22.08 -31.17
CA GLU A 252 32.88 -23.51 -31.45
C GLU A 252 31.88 -24.41 -30.69
N LEU A 253 31.26 -23.93 -29.61
CA LEU A 253 30.29 -24.71 -28.84
C LEU A 253 29.07 -25.11 -29.69
N PRO A 254 28.50 -26.32 -29.49
CA PRO A 254 27.20 -26.69 -30.05
C PRO A 254 26.10 -25.70 -29.66
N ARG A 255 25.10 -25.52 -30.55
CA ARG A 255 23.98 -24.58 -30.33
C ARG A 255 23.23 -24.84 -29.02
N GLU A 256 23.08 -26.11 -28.65
CA GLU A 256 22.44 -26.51 -27.39
C GLU A 256 23.18 -25.96 -26.16
N GLN A 257 24.51 -25.98 -26.16
CA GLN A 257 25.33 -25.47 -25.06
C GLN A 257 25.28 -23.94 -24.99
N LEU A 258 25.23 -23.26 -26.15
CA LEU A 258 25.05 -21.81 -26.20
C LEU A 258 23.69 -21.41 -25.62
N ASN A 259 22.63 -22.16 -25.94
CA ASN A 259 21.29 -21.96 -25.38
C ASN A 259 21.27 -22.13 -23.85
N ASP A 260 21.93 -23.16 -23.33
CA ASP A 260 22.02 -23.39 -21.88
C ASP A 260 22.77 -22.27 -21.15
N ILE A 261 23.86 -21.76 -21.75
CA ILE A 261 24.61 -20.63 -21.21
C ILE A 261 23.74 -19.37 -21.24
N ALA A 262 23.08 -19.09 -22.37
CA ALA A 262 22.19 -17.95 -22.53
C ALA A 262 21.04 -17.95 -21.52
N LYS A 263 20.44 -19.12 -21.29
CA LYS A 263 19.40 -19.32 -20.27
C LYS A 263 19.91 -19.04 -18.85
N LYS A 264 21.12 -19.52 -18.50
CA LYS A 264 21.75 -19.22 -17.21
C LYS A 264 22.09 -17.75 -17.04
N LEU A 265 22.40 -17.06 -18.14
CA LEU A 265 22.66 -15.61 -18.18
C LEU A 265 21.38 -14.77 -18.27
N ASN A 266 20.19 -15.38 -18.24
CA ASN A 266 18.90 -14.71 -18.43
C ASN A 266 18.82 -13.87 -19.72
N VAL A 267 19.46 -14.35 -20.79
CA VAL A 267 19.28 -13.78 -22.13
C VAL A 267 17.89 -14.15 -22.62
N PHE A 268 17.05 -13.16 -22.92
CA PHE A 268 15.71 -13.40 -23.46
C PHE A 268 15.74 -13.52 -24.99
N GLY A 269 14.99 -14.46 -25.56
CA GLY A 269 14.90 -14.67 -27.01
C GLY A 269 16.05 -15.44 -27.66
N TYR A 270 16.93 -16.07 -26.86
CA TYR A 270 18.10 -16.81 -27.35
C TYR A 270 17.76 -17.95 -28.32
N GLU A 271 16.55 -18.50 -28.24
CA GLU A 271 16.08 -19.62 -29.06
C GLU A 271 15.97 -19.25 -30.55
N GLU A 272 15.64 -17.98 -30.82
CA GLU A 272 15.43 -17.43 -32.17
C GLU A 272 16.70 -16.76 -32.75
N MET A 273 17.77 -16.61 -31.95
CA MET A 273 19.01 -15.96 -32.39
C MET A 273 19.87 -16.88 -33.26
N GLU A 274 20.56 -16.28 -34.23
CA GLU A 274 21.59 -17.00 -34.99
C GLU A 274 22.79 -17.33 -34.10
N LYS A 275 23.46 -18.45 -34.38
CA LYS A 275 24.52 -19.01 -33.52
C LYS A 275 25.62 -17.99 -33.23
N GLU A 276 26.01 -17.24 -34.25
CA GLU A 276 27.09 -16.24 -34.19
C GLU A 276 26.72 -15.03 -33.34
N GLU A 277 25.45 -14.59 -33.44
CA GLU A 277 24.89 -13.51 -32.63
C GLU A 277 24.80 -13.92 -31.16
N LEU A 278 24.34 -15.14 -30.90
CA LEU A 278 24.23 -15.69 -29.55
C LEU A 278 25.61 -15.82 -28.87
N ALA A 279 26.60 -16.35 -29.60
CA ALA A 279 27.97 -16.46 -29.12
C ALA A 279 28.58 -15.08 -28.80
N LYS A 280 28.32 -14.08 -29.63
CA LYS A 280 28.79 -12.70 -29.43
C LYS A 280 28.15 -12.05 -28.21
N LEU A 281 26.85 -12.29 -28.00
CA LEU A 281 26.12 -11.77 -26.84
C LEU A 281 26.65 -12.40 -25.54
N ILE A 282 26.83 -13.72 -25.51
CA ILE A 282 27.40 -14.44 -24.37
C ILE A 282 28.80 -13.89 -24.05
N TYR A 283 29.67 -13.76 -25.05
CA TYR A 283 31.02 -13.23 -24.86
C TYR A 283 31.00 -11.83 -24.23
N ASN A 284 30.17 -10.92 -24.75
CA ASN A 284 30.06 -9.56 -24.23
C ASN A 284 29.56 -9.50 -22.79
N ILE A 285 28.67 -10.41 -22.39
CA ILE A 285 28.18 -10.51 -21.01
C ILE A 285 29.27 -11.07 -20.09
N THR A 286 30.01 -12.08 -20.54
CA THR A 286 31.05 -12.76 -19.73
C THR A 286 32.39 -12.05 -19.65
N LYS A 287 32.66 -11.09 -20.55
CA LYS A 287 33.90 -10.30 -20.56
C LYS A 287 33.92 -9.18 -19.51
N LYS A 288 32.75 -8.78 -19.01
CA LYS A 288 32.62 -7.83 -17.89
C LYS A 288 33.00 -8.50 -16.57
#